data_AF-A0A1W2F2W2-F1
#
_entry.id   AF-A0A1W2F2W2-F1
#
_cell.length_a   1.000
_cell.length_b   1.000
_cell.length_c   1.000
_cell.angle_alpha   90.00
_cell.angle_beta   90.00
_cell.angle_gamma   90.00
#
_symmetry.space_group_name_H-M   'P 1'
#
loop_
_entity.id
_entity.type
_entity.pdbx_description
1 polymer ?
#
loop_
_entity_poly.entity_id
_entity_poly.type
_entity_poly.pdbx_seq_one_letter_code
_entity_poly.pdbx_strand_id
1 'polypeptide(L)'
;MENIMKKLDYQPANLTDYELESPLSTMTDFFDNNELHDVREKAWQLYKGWVNNSVDFAEGDENADMLYFYTQLIEFINAAFIHTERRKLEITP
;
A
#
# COMPACT_ATOMS: atom_id res chain seq x y z
N MET A 1 -19.84 -10.08 -3.24
CA MET A 1 -19.29 -9.16 -2.23
C MET A 1 -19.07 -9.83 -0.86
N GLU A 2 -20.03 -10.62 -0.36
CA GLU A 2 -19.95 -11.35 0.92
C GLU A 2 -18.64 -12.16 1.13
N ASN A 3 -18.18 -12.90 0.09
CA ASN A 3 -16.91 -13.64 0.16
C ASN A 3 -15.65 -12.76 0.25
N ILE A 4 -15.70 -11.51 -0.26
CA ILE A 4 -14.59 -10.55 -0.16
C ILE A 4 -14.60 -9.91 1.23
N MET A 5 -15.77 -9.50 1.72
CA MET A 5 -15.93 -8.93 3.07
C MET A 5 -15.47 -9.90 4.17
N LYS A 6 -15.76 -11.20 4.01
CA LYS A 6 -15.28 -12.24 4.92
C LYS A 6 -13.75 -12.39 4.90
N LYS A 7 -13.10 -12.18 3.75
CA LYS A 7 -11.63 -12.20 3.63
C LYS A 7 -10.97 -10.93 4.17
N LEU A 8 -11.70 -9.81 4.17
CA LEU A 8 -11.29 -8.57 4.83
C LEU A 8 -11.49 -8.61 6.36
N ASP A 9 -11.87 -9.77 6.91
CA ASP A 9 -12.03 -10.04 8.35
C ASP A 9 -12.95 -9.06 9.10
N TYR A 10 -13.92 -8.43 8.42
CA TYR A 10 -14.82 -7.41 8.99
C TYR A 10 -14.13 -6.28 9.78
N GLN A 11 -12.80 -6.12 9.68
CA GLN A 11 -12.10 -4.96 10.20
C GLN A 11 -12.58 -3.74 9.40
N PRO A 12 -12.70 -2.56 10.03
CA PRO A 12 -13.12 -1.39 9.30
C PRO A 12 -12.12 -1.22 8.16
N ALA A 13 -12.57 -1.37 6.92
CA ALA A 13 -11.71 -1.28 5.75
C ALA A 13 -11.04 0.11 5.65
N ASN A 14 -11.39 1.04 6.54
CA ASN A 14 -11.22 2.48 6.41
C ASN A 14 -11.77 3.00 5.07
N LEU A 15 -12.62 2.19 4.43
CA LEU A 15 -13.28 2.43 3.16
C LEU A 15 -14.76 2.67 3.43
N THR A 16 -15.29 3.71 2.81
CA THR A 16 -16.72 3.98 2.68
C THR A 16 -17.39 2.95 1.76
N ASP A 17 -18.71 2.88 1.79
CA ASP A 17 -19.49 2.02 0.89
C ASP A 17 -19.16 2.28 -0.59
N TYR A 18 -18.91 3.55 -0.95
CA TYR A 18 -18.50 3.92 -2.30
C TYR A 18 -17.14 3.32 -2.67
N GLU A 19 -16.17 3.38 -1.76
CA GLU A 19 -14.82 2.85 -1.99
C GLU A 19 -14.80 1.32 -2.00
N LEU A 20 -15.74 0.66 -1.31
CA LEU A 20 -15.94 -0.79 -1.42
C LEU A 20 -16.47 -1.19 -2.80
N GLU A 21 -17.39 -0.41 -3.36
CA GLU A 21 -17.94 -0.63 -4.71
C GLU A 21 -16.99 -0.14 -5.82
N SER A 22 -16.11 0.82 -5.51
CA SER A 22 -15.13 1.39 -6.44
C SER A 22 -13.73 1.47 -5.82
N PRO A 23 -13.08 0.34 -5.54
CA PRO A 23 -11.80 0.33 -4.82
C PRO A 23 -10.66 1.03 -5.57
N LEU A 24 -10.77 1.14 -6.90
CA LEU A 24 -9.79 1.87 -7.69
C LEU A 24 -9.84 3.39 -7.47
N SER A 25 -10.96 3.95 -6.99
CA SER A 25 -11.04 5.37 -6.62
C SER A 25 -10.04 5.71 -5.53
N THR A 26 -9.86 4.82 -4.54
CA THR A 26 -8.90 5.02 -3.44
C THR A 26 -7.46 5.10 -3.92
N MET A 27 -7.09 4.32 -4.94
CA MET A 27 -5.75 4.38 -5.55
C MET A 27 -5.55 5.69 -6.30
N THR A 28 -6.56 6.11 -7.08
CA THR A 28 -6.53 7.41 -7.77
C THR A 28 -6.36 8.54 -6.75
N ASP A 29 -7.22 8.60 -5.73
CA ASP A 29 -7.19 9.65 -4.72
C ASP A 29 -5.86 9.65 -3.96
N PHE A 30 -5.29 8.47 -3.66
CA PHE A 30 -3.99 8.37 -3.02
C PHE A 30 -2.88 9.01 -3.85
N PHE A 31 -2.80 8.70 -5.14
CA PHE A 31 -1.74 9.21 -6.04
C PHE A 31 -1.99 10.63 -6.54
N ASP A 32 -3.23 11.12 -6.52
CA ASP A 32 -3.54 12.53 -6.78
C ASP A 32 -3.08 13.45 -5.64
N ASN A 33 -2.99 12.92 -4.41
CA ASN A 33 -2.58 13.66 -3.22
C ASN A 33 -1.14 13.37 -2.78
N ASN A 34 -0.45 12.41 -3.39
CA ASN A 34 0.91 12.05 -3.00
C ASN A 34 1.79 11.78 -4.22
N GLU A 35 2.93 12.46 -4.31
CA GLU A 35 3.92 12.13 -5.32
C GLU A 35 4.57 10.77 -5.04
N LEU A 36 4.74 9.96 -6.09
CA LEU A 36 5.28 8.59 -5.97
C LEU A 36 6.64 8.55 -5.27
N HIS A 37 7.50 9.53 -5.54
CA HIS A 37 8.83 9.59 -4.95
C HIS A 37 8.77 9.83 -3.43
N ASP A 38 7.87 10.69 -2.96
CA ASP A 38 7.62 10.95 -1.54
C ASP A 38 7.02 9.72 -0.84
N VAL A 39 6.11 9.00 -1.51
CA VAL A 39 5.52 7.77 -0.96
C VAL A 39 6.59 6.71 -0.71
N ARG A 40 7.49 6.52 -1.67
CA ARG A 40 8.61 5.57 -1.54
C ARG A 40 9.55 5.97 -0.40
N GLU A 41 9.86 7.26 -0.27
CA GLU A 41 10.67 7.77 0.83
C GLU A 41 9.98 7.53 2.18
N LYS A 42 8.68 7.84 2.31
CA LYS A 42 7.92 7.57 3.54
C LYS A 42 7.91 6.08 3.89
N ALA A 43 7.73 5.18 2.93
CA ALA A 43 7.79 3.74 3.13
C ALA A 43 9.18 3.29 3.62
N TRP A 44 10.25 3.85 3.07
CA TRP A 44 11.62 3.60 3.54
C TRP A 44 11.82 4.09 4.98
N GLN A 45 11.32 5.27 5.33
CA GLN A 45 11.39 5.81 6.69
C GLN A 45 10.62 4.94 7.68
N LEU A 46 9.49 4.36 7.29
CA LEU A 46 8.75 3.40 8.11
C LEU A 46 9.57 2.13 8.39
N TYR A 47 10.18 1.54 7.36
CA TYR A 47 11.05 0.37 7.54
C TYR A 47 12.24 0.69 8.46
N LYS A 48 12.96 1.80 8.21
CA LYS A 48 14.06 2.23 9.09
C LYS A 48 13.59 2.49 10.52
N GLY A 49 12.43 3.11 10.68
CA GLY A 49 11.81 3.35 11.97
C GLY A 49 11.57 2.05 12.71
N TRP A 50 11.02 1.04 12.03
CA TRP A 50 10.86 -0.30 12.60
C TRP A 50 12.20 -0.90 13.02
N VAL A 51 13.17 -1.01 12.09
CA VAL A 51 14.50 -1.59 12.36
C VAL A 51 15.17 -0.92 13.57
N ASN A 52 15.18 0.41 13.61
CA ASN A 52 15.85 1.14 14.69
C ASN A 52 15.17 0.97 16.06
N ASN A 53 13.87 0.68 16.10
CA ASN A 53 13.14 0.44 17.35
C ASN A 53 13.09 -1.04 17.73
N SER A 54 13.38 -1.95 16.80
CA SER A 54 13.35 -3.39 17.04
C SER A 54 14.74 -4.01 17.28
N VAL A 55 15.83 -3.25 17.22
CA VAL A 55 17.23 -3.74 17.32
C VAL A 55 17.48 -4.69 18.50
N ASP A 56 16.86 -4.42 19.65
CA ASP A 56 17.06 -5.22 20.88
C ASP A 56 16.15 -6.46 20.97
N PHE A 57 15.19 -6.62 20.04
CA PHE A 57 14.12 -7.61 20.11
C PHE A 57 13.96 -8.46 18.84
N ALA A 58 14.38 -7.95 17.68
CA ALA A 58 14.22 -8.62 16.40
C ALA A 58 15.32 -9.64 16.15
N GLU A 59 14.92 -10.89 15.92
CA GLU A 59 15.83 -11.95 15.49
C GLU A 59 16.26 -11.74 14.03
N GLY A 60 17.32 -12.44 13.61
CA GLY A 60 17.85 -12.34 12.24
C GLY A 60 16.81 -12.64 11.15
N ASP A 61 15.93 -13.61 11.40
CA ASP A 61 14.87 -14.01 10.48
C ASP A 61 13.75 -12.95 10.41
N GLU A 62 13.35 -12.36 11.55
CA GLU A 62 12.34 -11.28 11.57
C GLU A 62 12.81 -10.04 10.78
N ASN A 63 14.11 -9.71 10.86
CA ASN A 63 14.69 -8.62 10.07
C ASN A 63 14.65 -8.92 8.56
N ALA A 64 14.95 -10.17 8.16
CA ALA A 64 14.88 -10.58 6.76
C ALA A 64 13.45 -10.54 6.23
N ASP A 65 12.48 -11.03 7.01
CA ASP A 65 11.07 -11.02 6.68
C ASP A 65 10.53 -9.59 6.49
N MET A 66 10.89 -8.68 7.40
CA MET A 66 10.44 -7.29 7.30
C MET A 66 11.09 -6.53 6.14
N LEU A 67 12.36 -6.81 5.81
CA LEU A 67 13.00 -6.27 4.62
C LEU A 67 12.34 -6.81 3.34
N TYR A 68 12.00 -8.09 3.33
CA TYR A 68 11.28 -8.71 2.21
C TYR A 68 9.90 -8.08 2.03
N PHE A 69 9.14 -7.93 3.11
CA PHE A 69 7.84 -7.26 3.10
C PHE A 69 7.94 -5.81 2.59
N TYR A 70 8.91 -5.03 3.07
CA TYR A 70 9.17 -3.68 2.55
C TYR A 70 9.41 -3.69 1.03
N THR A 71 10.20 -4.65 0.54
CA THR A 71 10.49 -4.76 -0.90
C THR A 71 9.21 -5.04 -1.70
N GLN A 72 8.40 -6.01 -1.25
CA GLN A 72 7.12 -6.32 -1.90
C GLN A 72 6.14 -5.14 -1.83
N LEU A 73 6.13 -4.39 -0.74
CA LEU A 73 5.30 -3.20 -0.59
C LEU A 73 5.68 -2.12 -1.61
N ILE A 74 6.97 -1.88 -1.83
CA ILE A 74 7.44 -0.94 -2.86
C ILE A 74 7.04 -1.41 -4.25
N GLU A 75 7.19 -2.70 -4.57
CA GLU A 75 6.73 -3.28 -5.83
C GLU A 75 5.23 -3.08 -6.03
N PHE A 76 4.43 -3.33 -5.00
CA PHE A 76 2.98 -3.12 -5.01
C PHE A 76 2.61 -1.66 -5.24
N ILE A 77 3.22 -0.72 -4.52
CA ILE A 77 2.99 0.73 -4.69
C ILE A 77 3.31 1.15 -6.14
N ASN A 78 4.42 0.66 -6.70
CA ASN A 78 4.81 0.96 -8.07
C ASN A 78 3.82 0.40 -9.10
N ALA A 79 3.37 -0.84 -8.90
CA ALA A 79 2.38 -1.46 -9.77
C ALA A 79 1.03 -0.72 -9.71
N ALA A 80 0.59 -0.34 -8.51
CA ALA A 80 -0.64 0.43 -8.29
C ALA A 80 -0.56 1.80 -8.97
N PHE A 81 0.58 2.49 -8.90
CA PHE A 81 0.79 3.75 -9.61
C PHE A 81 0.67 3.58 -11.13
N ILE A 82 1.40 2.62 -11.70
CA ILE A 82 1.35 2.35 -13.15
C ILE A 82 -0.07 2.02 -13.59
N HIS A 83 -0.78 1.19 -12.82
CA HIS A 83 -2.17 0.84 -13.12
C HIS A 83 -3.08 2.08 -13.10
N THR A 84 -2.94 2.93 -12.09
CA THR A 84 -3.71 4.17 -11.93
C THR A 84 -3.47 5.13 -13.10
N GLU A 85 -2.21 5.36 -13.48
CA GLU A 85 -1.87 6.25 -14.58
C GLU A 85 -2.35 5.72 -15.94
N ARG A 86 -2.23 4.41 -16.19
CA ARG A 86 -2.79 3.79 -17.40
C ARG A 86 -4.30 3.99 -17.49
N ARG A 87 -5.01 3.80 -16.37
CA ARG A 87 -6.46 3.97 -16.31
C ARG A 87 -6.87 5.42 -16.59
N LYS A 88 -6.14 6.41 -16.07
CA LYS A 88 -6.39 7.84 -16.38
C LYS A 88 -6.26 8.14 -17.88
N LEU A 89 -5.26 7.54 -18.53
CA LEU A 89 -5.06 7.67 -19.98
C LEU A 89 -6.18 7.01 -20.80
N GLU A 90 -6.73 5.87 -20.34
CA GLU A 90 -7.85 5.18 -21.02
C GLU A 90 -9.19 5.93 -20.89
N ILE A 91 -9.35 6.73 -19.83
CA ILE A 91 -10.57 7.51 -19.56
C ILE A 91 -10.53 8.88 -20.26
N THR A 92 -9.34 9.37 -20.65
CA THR A 92 -9.18 10.64 -21.35
C THR A 92 -9.27 10.40 -22.87
N PRO A 93 -10.27 10.94 -23.59
CA PRO A 93 -10.49 10.67 -25.01
C PRO A 93 -9.42 11.25 -25.94
#